data_AF-A0A9D1QMG4-F1
#
_entry.id   AF-A0A9D1QMG4-F1
#
_cell.length_a   1.000
_cell.length_b   1.000
_cell.length_c   1.000
_cell.angle_alpha   90.00
_cell.angle_beta   90.00
_cell.angle_gamma   90.00
#
_symmetry.space_group_name_H-M   'P 1'
#
loop_
_entity.id
_entity.type
_entity.pdbx_description
1 polymer ?
#
loop_
_entity_poly.entity_id
_entity_poly.type
_entity_poly.pdbx_seq_one_letter_code
_entity_poly.pdbx_strand_id
1 'polypeptide(L)'
;MIATYSLHHLTDTQKVRFLNDLLPLLKENGCVYIGDVAFATRDEWEACKAKAGDGWDETECYFVYDELKKFFPALQFEPMSSCAGLFTLKKN
;
A
#
# COMPACT_ATOMS: atom_id res chain seq x y z
N MET A 1 4.57 -12.93 -4.54
CA MET A 1 5.42 -12.17 -3.59
C MET A 1 4.56 -11.76 -2.42
N ILE A 2 5.08 -11.86 -1.20
CA ILE A 2 4.41 -11.42 0.01
C ILE A 2 5.34 -10.41 0.68
N ALA A 3 4.83 -9.21 0.96
CA ALA A 3 5.51 -8.22 1.77
C ALA A 3 4.57 -7.82 2.91
N THR A 4 5.07 -7.89 4.13
CA THR A 4 4.32 -7.50 5.32
C THR A 4 5.13 -6.48 6.09
N TYR A 5 4.51 -5.34 6.45
CA TYR A 5 5.11 -4.34 7.33
C TYR A 5 6.52 -3.92 6.89
N SER A 6 6.67 -3.52 5.62
CA SER A 6 8.00 -3.23 5.06
C SER A 6 8.02 -2.17 3.96
N LEU A 7 6.91 -1.97 3.25
CA LEU A 7 6.90 -1.07 2.10
C LEU A 7 6.53 0.37 2.48
N HIS A 8 6.15 0.62 3.73
CA HIS A 8 5.98 1.98 4.29
C HIS A 8 7.30 2.77 4.34
N HIS A 9 8.46 2.14 4.21
CA HIS A 9 9.74 2.85 4.05
C HIS A 9 9.99 3.40 2.63
N LEU A 10 9.16 3.02 1.66
CA LEU A 10 9.24 3.53 0.29
C LEU A 10 8.30 4.72 0.14
N THR A 11 8.78 5.81 -0.47
CA THR A 11 7.90 6.89 -0.95
C THR A 11 6.87 6.36 -1.95
N ASP A 12 5.76 7.06 -2.16
CA ASP A 12 4.71 6.58 -3.07
C ASP A 12 5.22 6.35 -4.49
N THR A 13 6.10 7.22 -4.99
CA THR A 13 6.76 7.03 -6.29
C THR A 13 7.67 5.79 -6.30
N GLN A 14 8.40 5.52 -5.22
CA GLN A 14 9.22 4.32 -5.10
C GLN A 14 8.36 3.05 -5.02
N LYS A 15 7.23 3.07 -4.31
CA LYS A 15 6.27 1.95 -4.28
C LYS A 15 5.77 1.62 -5.69
N VAL A 16 5.35 2.64 -6.44
CA VAL A 16 4.87 2.47 -7.83
C VAL A 16 5.97 1.91 -8.72
N ARG A 17 7.18 2.47 -8.65
CA ARG A 17 8.33 1.97 -9.42
C ARG A 17 8.65 0.52 -9.06
N PHE A 18 8.73 0.20 -7.77
CA PHE A 18 9.02 -1.14 -7.27
C PHE A 18 8.01 -2.17 -7.79
N LEU A 19 6.71 -1.87 -7.72
CA LEU A 19 5.67 -2.77 -8.21
C LEU A 19 5.72 -2.94 -9.74
N ASN A 20 5.97 -1.88 -10.49
CA ASN A 20 6.15 -1.97 -11.94
C ASN A 20 7.37 -2.80 -12.34
N ASP A 21 8.47 -2.70 -11.60
CA ASP A 21 9.67 -3.50 -11.83
C ASP A 21 9.46 -4.97 -11.41
N LEU A 22 8.66 -5.22 -10.36
CA LEU A 22 8.38 -6.56 -9.83
C LEU A 22 7.39 -7.37 -10.68
N LEU A 23 6.30 -6.77 -11.13
CA LEU A 23 5.20 -7.48 -11.81
C LEU A 23 5.67 -8.32 -13.02
N PRO A 24 6.53 -7.82 -13.93
CA PRO A 24 7.01 -8.59 -15.07
C PRO A 24 7.76 -9.86 -14.66
N LEU A 25 8.40 -9.86 -13.48
CA LEU A 25 9.21 -10.96 -12.96
C LEU A 25 8.36 -12.10 -12.36
N LEU A 26 7.07 -11.87 -12.12
CA LEU A 26 6.19 -12.93 -11.61
C LEU A 26 5.92 -13.99 -12.68
N LYS A 27 5.66 -15.22 -12.25
CA LYS A 27 5.09 -16.26 -13.12
C LYS A 27 3.69 -15.84 -13.60
N GLU A 28 3.22 -16.43 -14.69
CA GLU A 28 1.84 -16.28 -15.14
C GLU A 28 0.86 -16.56 -13.98
N ASN A 29 -0.19 -15.74 -13.86
CA ASN A 29 -1.13 -15.74 -12.73
C ASN A 29 -0.51 -15.49 -11.33
N GLY A 30 0.76 -15.07 -11.29
CA GLY A 30 1.46 -14.72 -10.06
C GLY A 30 0.82 -13.51 -9.38
N CYS A 31 0.82 -13.51 -8.05
CA CYS A 31 0.21 -12.46 -7.23
C CYS A 31 1.24 -11.79 -6.32
N VAL A 32 1.04 -10.49 -6.09
CA VAL A 32 1.67 -9.69 -5.04
C VAL A 32 0.64 -9.46 -3.95
N TYR A 33 1.01 -9.78 -2.72
CA TYR A 33 0.24 -9.49 -1.51
C TYR A 33 1.06 -8.54 -0.64
N ILE A 34 0.47 -7.40 -0.28
CA ILE A 34 1.11 -6.41 0.59
C ILE A 34 0.20 -6.15 1.78
N GLY A 35 0.62 -6.58 2.97
CA GLY A 35 -0.06 -6.24 4.22
C GLY A 35 0.72 -5.14 4.92
N ASP A 36 0.14 -3.96 5.08
CA ASP A 36 0.86 -2.83 5.69
C ASP A 36 -0.09 -1.88 6.41
N VAL A 37 0.50 -0.86 7.07
CA VAL A 37 -0.26 0.29 7.56
C VAL A 37 -0.82 1.04 6.35
N ALA A 38 -2.14 1.05 6.26
CA ALA A 38 -2.85 1.41 5.04
C ALA A 38 -4.25 1.94 5.31
N PHE A 39 -4.68 2.83 4.42
CA PHE A 39 -5.95 3.52 4.47
C PHE A 39 -6.65 3.43 3.11
N ALA A 40 -7.98 3.41 3.08
CA ALA A 40 -8.71 3.41 1.82
C ALA A 40 -8.56 4.79 1.12
N THR A 41 -8.67 5.86 1.90
CA THR A 41 -8.71 7.24 1.41
C THR A 41 -7.71 8.15 2.12
N ARG A 42 -7.44 9.33 1.54
CA ARG A 42 -6.60 10.36 2.17
C ARG A 42 -7.25 10.90 3.45
N ASP A 43 -8.57 11.03 3.47
CA ASP A 43 -9.31 11.50 4.65
C ASP A 43 -9.14 10.55 5.84
N GLU A 44 -9.17 9.23 5.61
CA GLU A 44 -8.92 8.23 6.66
C GLU A 44 -7.48 8.32 7.20
N TRP A 45 -6.51 8.51 6.31
CA TRP A 45 -5.10 8.73 6.68
C TRP A 45 -4.95 9.99 7.53
N GLU A 46 -5.55 11.11 7.11
CA GLU A 46 -5.49 12.39 7.84
C GLU A 46 -6.16 12.28 9.21
N ALA A 47 -7.31 11.62 9.29
CA ALA A 47 -8.00 11.38 10.55
C ALA A 47 -7.16 10.50 11.49
N CYS A 48 -6.47 9.48 10.96
CA CYS A 48 -5.58 8.65 11.78
C CYS A 48 -4.35 9.43 12.25
N LYS A 49 -3.75 10.23 11.37
CA LYS A 49 -2.62 11.10 11.70
C LYS A 49 -2.98 12.09 12.79
N ALA A 50 -4.11 12.77 12.66
CA ALA A 50 -4.60 13.71 13.66
C ALA A 50 -4.85 13.04 15.02
N LYS A 51 -5.38 11.81 15.04
CA LYS A 51 -5.57 11.03 16.27
C LYS A 51 -4.26 10.58 16.92
N ALA A 52 -3.25 10.25 16.10
CA ALA A 52 -1.94 9.83 16.59
C ALA A 52 -1.15 10.99 17.21
N GLY A 53 -1.35 12.22 16.71
CA GLY A 53 -0.67 13.41 17.22
C GLY A 53 0.85 13.23 17.16
N ASP A 54 1.52 13.50 18.29
CA ASP A 54 2.98 13.36 18.43
C ASP A 54 3.49 11.91 18.27
N GLY A 55 2.60 10.93 18.33
CA GLY A 55 2.93 9.52 18.09
C GLY A 55 2.97 9.12 16.63
N TRP A 56 2.70 10.04 15.70
CA TRP A 56 2.77 9.77 14.27
C TRP A 56 4.23 9.70 13.79
N ASP A 57 4.58 8.63 13.06
CA ASP A 57 5.91 8.50 12.46
C ASP A 57 5.98 9.27 11.13
N GLU A 58 6.63 10.43 11.15
CA GLU A 58 6.83 11.28 9.96
C GLU A 58 7.92 10.73 9.02
N THR A 59 8.65 9.69 9.42
CA THR A 59 9.65 9.03 8.57
C THR A 59 9.06 7.93 7.69
N GLU A 60 7.82 7.52 7.99
CA GLU A 60 7.11 6.47 7.25
C GLU A 60 6.13 7.06 6.23
N CYS A 61 6.09 6.44 5.06
CA CYS A 61 5.16 6.75 3.98
C CYS A 61 4.05 5.69 3.96
N TYR A 62 3.00 5.85 4.77
CA TYR A 62 1.90 4.89 4.81
C TYR A 62 1.06 4.87 3.53
N PHE A 63 0.41 3.73 3.29
CA PHE A 63 -0.33 3.48 2.07
C PHE A 63 -1.69 4.19 2.04
N VAL A 64 -2.03 4.79 0.89
CA VAL A 64 -3.39 5.24 0.59
C VAL A 64 -3.86 4.56 -0.70
N TYR A 65 -4.88 3.72 -0.58
CA TYR A 65 -5.35 2.86 -1.67
C TYR A 65 -5.81 3.65 -2.90
N ASP A 66 -6.68 4.64 -2.71
CA ASP A 66 -7.22 5.41 -3.84
C ASP A 66 -6.16 6.15 -4.65
N GLU A 67 -5.01 6.45 -4.03
CA GLU A 67 -3.87 7.07 -4.72
C GLU A 67 -3.08 6.04 -5.52
N LEU A 68 -2.81 4.87 -4.94
CA LEU A 68 -2.12 3.77 -5.62
C LEU A 68 -2.95 3.17 -6.76
N LYS A 69 -4.28 3.12 -6.61
CA LYS A 69 -5.21 2.61 -7.61
C LYS A 69 -5.14 3.38 -8.93
N LYS A 70 -4.75 4.66 -8.90
CA LYS A 70 -4.55 5.48 -10.10
C LYS A 70 -3.43 4.93 -10.98
N PHE A 71 -2.42 4.29 -10.38
CA PHE A 71 -1.30 3.66 -11.09
C PHE A 71 -1.58 2.20 -11.41
N PHE A 72 -2.36 1.51 -10.57
CA PHE A 72 -2.69 0.11 -10.72
C PHE A 72 -4.22 -0.10 -10.69
N PRO A 73 -4.94 0.06 -11.81
CA PRO A 73 -6.40 -0.06 -11.82
C PRO A 73 -6.94 -1.42 -11.38
N ALA A 74 -6.13 -2.48 -11.51
CA ALA A 74 -6.45 -3.84 -11.08
C ALA A 74 -6.08 -4.12 -9.60
N LEU A 75 -5.52 -3.13 -8.88
CA LEU A 75 -5.20 -3.26 -7.46
C LEU A 75 -6.49 -3.44 -6.66
N GLN A 76 -6.49 -4.46 -5.82
CA GLN A 76 -7.55 -4.72 -4.85
C GLN A 76 -7.05 -4.35 -3.46
N PHE A 77 -7.95 -3.88 -2.60
CA PHE A 77 -7.68 -3.53 -1.22
C PHE A 77 -8.75 -4.10 -0.30
N GLU A 78 -8.32 -4.78 0.75
CA GLU A 78 -9.16 -5.32 1.81
C GLU A 78 -8.73 -4.70 3.15
N PRO A 79 -9.56 -3.84 3.77
CA PRO A 79 -9.23 -3.27 5.06
C PRO A 79 -9.27 -4.36 6.15
N MET A 80 -8.24 -4.40 6.98
CA MET A 80 -8.08 -5.35 8.09
C MET A 80 -8.32 -4.69 9.45
N SER A 81 -8.10 -3.37 9.54
CA SER A 81 -8.40 -2.54 10.72
C SER A 81 -8.58 -1.07 10.31
N SER A 82 -8.63 -0.16 11.28
CA SER A 82 -8.71 1.30 11.03
C SER A 82 -7.46 1.91 10.40
N CYS A 83 -6.33 1.20 10.39
CA CYS A 83 -5.08 1.68 9.80
C CYS A 83 -4.26 0.55 9.18
N ALA A 84 -4.87 -0.60 8.87
CA ALA A 84 -4.18 -1.72 8.24
C ALA A 84 -5.04 -2.32 7.13
N GLY A 85 -4.39 -2.81 6.09
CA GLY A 85 -5.09 -3.49 5.01
C GLY A 85 -4.18 -4.33 4.14
N LEU A 86 -4.81 -5.19 3.34
CA LEU A 86 -4.17 -6.08 2.39
C LEU A 86 -4.40 -5.57 0.97
N PHE A 87 -3.31 -5.28 0.27
CA PHE A 87 -3.33 -5.05 -1.16
C PHE A 87 -3.08 -6.36 -1.90
N THR A 88 -3.84 -6.60 -2.96
CA THR A 88 -3.62 -7.71 -3.90
C THR A 88 -3.46 -7.16 -5.31
N LEU A 89 -2.38 -7.55 -5.99
CA LEU A 89 -2.12 -7.21 -7.38
C LEU A 89 -1.70 -8.48 -8.14
N LYS A 90 -2.42 -8.79 -9.22
CA LYS A 90 -2.16 -9.98 -10.04
C LYS A 90 -1.42 -9.60 -11.31
N LYS A 91 -0.48 -10.45 -11.72
CA LYS A 91 0.07 -10.42 -13.08
C LYS A 91 -1.00 -10.95 -14.03
N ASN A 92 -1.38 -10.11 -14.98
CA ASN A 92 -2.22 -10.49 -16.12
C ASN A 92 -1.41 -11.21 -17.18
#